data_AF-A0A4U0GDY7-F1
#
_entry.id   AF-A0A4U0GDY7-F1
#
_cell.length_a   1.000
_cell.length_b   1.000
_cell.length_c   1.000
_cell.angle_alpha   90.00
_cell.angle_beta   90.00
_cell.angle_gamma   90.00
#
_symmetry.space_group_name_H-M   'P 1'
#
loop_
_entity.id
_entity.type
_entity.pdbx_description
1 polymer ?
#
loop_
_entity_poly.entity_id
_entity_poly.type
_entity_poly.pdbx_seq_one_letter_code
_entity_poly.pdbx_strand_id
1 'polypeptide(L)'
;MKRTLSLFESATGRGRVVRQGDLVQIIIDGGGALVTTSVDFRAAQKWAQSKPATGNLITDRGRFFEQIGALVSRPGTMVPTRGNSKQLEGLARLMKQGGFDLGEWMLPPELKNVGHVTLPGPQAARDAKDEGQPDPVDDQATGSGDKATE
;
A
#
# COMPACT_ATOMS: atom_id res chain seq x y z
N MET A 1 42.61 18.32 -4.79
CA MET A 1 41.44 18.88 -4.09
C MET A 1 40.53 17.72 -3.68
N LYS A 2 40.11 17.62 -2.41
CA LYS A 2 39.13 16.60 -1.98
C LYS A 2 37.76 17.00 -2.54
N ARG A 3 37.10 16.11 -3.28
CA ARG A 3 35.74 16.31 -3.78
C ARG A 3 34.80 16.45 -2.58
N THR A 4 34.10 17.58 -2.46
CA THR A 4 33.03 17.74 -1.48
C THR A 4 31.83 16.91 -1.93
N LEU A 5 31.39 15.98 -1.08
CA LEU A 5 30.21 15.17 -1.35
C LEU A 5 28.95 16.00 -1.11
N SER A 6 27.90 15.73 -1.88
CA SER A 6 26.54 16.15 -1.55
C SER A 6 26.00 15.36 -0.36
N LEU A 7 24.98 15.90 0.31
CA LEU A 7 24.28 15.22 1.40
C LEU A 7 23.71 13.88 0.91
N PHE A 8 23.20 13.83 -0.31
CA PHE A 8 22.71 12.58 -0.91
C PHE A 8 23.82 11.54 -1.05
N GLU A 9 24.96 11.90 -1.67
CA GLU A 9 26.10 10.99 -1.85
C GLU A 9 26.66 10.49 -0.52
N SER A 10 26.72 11.36 0.49
CA SER A 10 27.10 10.97 1.85
C SER A 10 26.09 9.96 2.42
N ALA A 11 24.80 10.31 2.44
CA ALA A 11 23.75 9.50 3.05
C ALA A 11 23.62 8.10 2.42
N THR A 12 23.74 7.99 1.09
CA THR A 12 23.57 6.73 0.34
C THR A 12 24.87 6.04 -0.03
N GLY A 13 26.04 6.60 0.30
CA GLY A 13 27.35 6.09 -0.16
C GLY A 13 27.72 4.68 0.33
N ARG A 14 27.07 4.19 1.40
CA ARG A 14 27.16 2.80 1.91
C ARG A 14 25.78 2.16 1.98
N GLY A 15 25.02 2.35 0.91
CA GLY A 15 23.68 1.80 0.79
C GLY A 15 23.35 1.54 -0.67
N ARG A 16 22.34 0.71 -0.87
CA ARG A 16 21.79 0.38 -2.18
C ARG A 16 20.42 0.99 -2.32
N VAL A 17 20.19 1.69 -3.43
CA VAL A 17 18.87 2.17 -3.81
C VAL A 17 18.34 1.26 -4.91
N VAL A 18 17.27 0.54 -4.62
CA VAL A 18 16.58 -0.37 -5.55
C VAL A 18 15.25 0.27 -5.93
N ARG A 19 14.94 0.33 -7.23
CA ARG A 19 13.70 0.89 -7.74
C ARG A 19 12.87 -0.21 -8.39
N GLN A 20 11.61 -0.31 -8.02
CA GLN A 20 10.68 -1.32 -8.52
C GLN A 20 9.33 -0.65 -8.78
N GLY A 21 9.03 -0.35 -10.05
CA GLY A 21 7.83 0.41 -10.41
C GLY A 21 7.79 1.75 -9.68
N ASP A 22 6.75 1.98 -8.90
CA ASP A 22 6.58 3.20 -8.10
C ASP A 22 7.19 3.12 -6.69
N LEU A 23 7.85 2.01 -6.35
CA LEU A 23 8.56 1.85 -5.07
C LEU A 23 10.05 2.12 -5.21
N VAL A 24 10.61 2.71 -4.15
CA VAL A 24 12.04 2.82 -3.93
C VAL A 24 12.38 2.22 -2.58
N GLN A 25 13.21 1.17 -2.61
CA GLN A 25 13.79 0.56 -1.43
C GLN A 25 15.22 1.10 -1.24
N ILE A 26 15.52 1.58 -0.03
CA ILE A 26 16.86 1.98 0.37
C ILE A 26 17.35 0.95 1.39
N ILE A 27 18.42 0.24 1.05
CA ILE A 27 19.09 -0.73 1.91
C ILE A 27 20.38 -0.09 2.39
N ILE A 28 20.60 -0.09 3.70
CA ILE A 28 21.74 0.55 4.33
C ILE A 28 22.58 -0.51 5.01
N ASP A 29 23.87 -0.56 4.70
CA ASP A 29 24.77 -1.51 5.34
C ASP A 29 24.83 -1.23 6.85
N GLY A 30 24.40 -2.23 7.65
CA GLY A 30 24.28 -2.13 9.10
C GLY A 30 23.21 -1.16 9.61
N GLY A 31 22.41 -0.54 8.73
CA GLY A 31 21.41 0.48 9.07
C GLY A 31 19.96 0.09 8.73
N GLY A 32 19.74 -1.13 8.25
CA GLY A 32 18.43 -1.69 7.92
C GLY A 32 17.97 -1.37 6.50
N ALA A 33 16.66 -1.41 6.28
CA ALA A 33 16.07 -1.13 4.98
C ALA A 33 14.76 -0.35 5.15
N LEU A 34 14.48 0.56 4.23
CA LEU A 34 13.22 1.29 4.18
C LEU A 34 12.66 1.32 2.76
N VAL A 35 11.35 1.50 2.64
CA VAL A 35 10.64 1.63 1.37
C VAL A 35 9.84 2.93 1.40
N THR A 36 9.85 3.64 0.27
CA THR A 36 9.08 4.87 0.02
C THR A 36 8.56 4.86 -1.41
N THR A 37 7.67 5.78 -1.75
CA THR A 37 7.27 6.03 -3.14
C THR A 37 8.40 6.68 -3.94
N SER A 38 8.40 6.49 -5.26
CA SER A 38 9.35 7.12 -6.18
C SER A 38 9.21 8.64 -6.22
N VAL A 39 7.99 9.15 -6.03
CA VAL A 39 7.70 10.59 -6.00
C VAL A 39 8.40 11.25 -4.81
N ASP A 40 8.17 10.73 -3.60
CA ASP A 40 8.78 11.26 -2.37
C ASP A 40 10.31 11.13 -2.42
N PHE A 41 10.81 9.97 -2.89
CA PHE A 41 12.24 9.76 -3.02
C PHE A 41 12.90 10.77 -3.97
N ARG A 42 12.29 11.05 -5.13
CA ARG A 42 12.85 12.01 -6.11
C ARG A 42 12.89 13.43 -5.53
N ALA A 43 11.84 13.84 -4.81
CA ALA A 43 11.81 15.14 -4.15
C ALA A 43 12.93 15.26 -3.10
N ALA A 44 13.06 14.27 -2.22
CA ALA A 44 14.10 14.21 -1.20
C ALA A 44 15.51 14.14 -1.82
N GLN A 45 15.69 13.34 -2.88
CA GLN A 45 16.97 13.21 -3.60
C GLN A 45 17.39 14.55 -4.20
N LYS A 46 16.49 15.25 -4.91
CA LYS A 46 16.77 16.55 -5.53
C LYS A 46 17.17 17.58 -4.47
N TRP A 47 16.45 17.60 -3.34
CA TRP A 47 16.81 18.45 -2.21
C TRP A 47 18.20 18.10 -1.67
N ALA A 48 18.48 16.84 -1.40
CA ALA A 48 19.74 16.37 -0.79
C ALA A 48 20.96 16.57 -1.71
N GLN A 49 20.79 16.45 -3.02
CA GLN A 49 21.84 16.74 -4.00
C GLN A 49 22.26 18.21 -3.99
N SER A 50 21.36 19.13 -3.62
CA SER A 50 21.66 20.57 -3.54
C SER A 50 22.37 20.99 -2.25
N LYS A 51 22.52 20.08 -1.28
CA LYS A 51 23.09 20.38 0.03
C LYS A 51 24.50 19.78 0.16
N PRO A 52 25.46 20.49 0.75
CA PRO A 52 26.75 19.90 1.09
C PRO A 52 26.58 18.87 2.21
N ALA A 53 27.37 17.79 2.16
CA ALA A 53 27.47 16.84 3.26
C ALA A 53 28.06 17.50 4.50
N THR A 54 27.64 17.08 5.69
CA THR A 54 28.18 17.59 6.97
C THR A 54 29.49 16.90 7.36
N GLY A 55 29.83 15.79 6.69
CA GLY A 55 30.97 14.93 7.05
C GLY A 55 30.63 13.88 8.11
N ASN A 56 29.43 13.94 8.71
CA ASN A 56 28.92 12.90 9.60
C ASN A 56 27.83 12.10 8.87
N LEU A 57 28.12 10.84 8.58
CA LEU A 57 27.24 9.93 7.85
C LEU A 57 25.87 9.73 8.54
N ILE A 58 25.86 9.62 9.87
CA ILE A 58 24.62 9.40 10.64
C ILE A 58 23.74 10.64 10.56
N THR A 59 24.33 11.82 10.74
CA THR A 59 23.63 13.10 10.61
C THR A 59 23.10 13.31 9.19
N ASP A 60 23.90 13.04 8.17
CA ASP A 60 23.49 13.21 6.76
C ASP A 60 22.34 12.25 6.40
N ARG A 61 22.37 11.00 6.90
CA ARG A 61 21.27 10.04 6.76
C ARG A 61 20.00 10.51 7.43
N GLY A 62 20.08 10.96 8.69
CA GLY A 62 18.92 11.48 9.41
C GLY A 62 18.25 12.62 8.65
N ARG A 63 19.05 13.60 8.22
CA ARG A 63 18.55 14.75 7.43
C ARG A 63 17.95 14.34 6.10
N PHE A 64 18.52 13.35 5.42
CA PHE A 64 17.96 12.85 4.16
C PHE A 64 16.62 12.16 4.37
N PHE A 65 16.52 11.25 5.35
CA PHE A 65 15.30 10.48 5.61
C PHE A 65 14.18 11.30 6.25
N GLU A 66 14.50 12.41 6.91
CA GLU A 66 13.52 13.39 7.37
C GLU A 66 12.79 14.08 6.21
N GLN A 67 13.41 14.20 5.03
CA GLN A 67 12.75 14.77 3.85
C GLN A 67 11.83 13.79 3.12
N ILE A 68 11.87 12.52 3.50
CA ILE A 68 10.94 11.52 2.98
C ILE A 68 9.67 11.59 3.83
N GLY A 69 8.56 11.97 3.18
CA GLY A 69 7.27 12.18 3.83
C GLY A 69 6.67 10.89 4.36
N ALA A 70 6.45 9.91 3.48
CA ALA A 70 5.96 8.60 3.86
C ALA A 70 6.99 7.50 3.56
N LEU A 71 7.32 6.70 4.59
CA LEU A 71 8.24 5.58 4.47
C LEU A 71 7.86 4.46 5.43
N VAL A 72 8.15 3.23 5.02
CA VAL A 72 7.97 2.02 5.82
C VAL A 72 9.33 1.39 6.05
N SER A 73 9.67 1.16 7.32
CA SER A 73 10.97 0.65 7.71
C SER A 73 10.92 -0.83 8.06
N ARG A 74 12.03 -1.53 7.86
CA ARG A 74 12.26 -2.88 8.38
C ARG A 74 12.69 -2.80 9.85
N PRO A 75 12.38 -3.79 10.71
CA PRO A 75 12.92 -3.82 12.06
C PRO A 75 14.44 -3.65 12.09
N GLY A 76 14.95 -2.85 13.04
CA GLY A 76 16.37 -2.53 13.15
C GLY A 76 16.87 -1.43 12.20
N THR A 77 15.98 -0.78 11.44
CA THR A 77 16.34 0.37 10.60
C THR A 77 16.53 1.64 11.44
N MET A 78 17.46 2.50 11.04
CA MET A 78 17.79 3.75 11.75
C MET A 78 16.62 4.73 11.90
N VAL A 79 15.59 4.61 11.05
CA VAL A 79 14.41 5.48 11.06
C VAL A 79 13.15 4.65 11.22
N PRO A 80 12.16 5.11 12.00
CA PRO A 80 10.88 4.42 12.13
C PRO A 80 10.00 4.66 10.89
N THR A 81 9.02 3.77 10.69
CA THR A 81 7.91 4.00 9.74
C THR A 81 7.23 5.34 10.04
N ARG A 82 6.96 6.12 8.99
CA ARG A 82 6.34 7.45 9.07
C ARG A 82 5.38 7.65 7.90
N GLY A 83 4.32 8.39 8.14
CA GLY A 83 3.34 8.79 7.12
C GLY A 83 1.95 8.85 7.75
N ASN A 84 1.02 9.52 7.09
CA ASN A 84 -0.39 9.41 7.50
C ASN A 84 -0.99 8.07 7.07
N SER A 85 -2.11 7.66 7.66
CA SER A 85 -2.72 6.34 7.42
C SER A 85 -3.02 6.08 5.95
N LYS A 86 -3.49 7.09 5.20
CA LYS A 86 -3.79 6.97 3.77
C LYS A 86 -2.53 6.75 2.92
N GLN A 87 -1.44 7.45 3.24
CA GLN A 87 -0.14 7.26 2.58
C GLN A 87 0.43 5.88 2.86
N LEU A 88 0.40 5.45 4.13
CA LEU A 88 0.89 4.13 4.52
C LEU A 88 0.06 3.00 3.91
N GLU A 89 -1.26 3.15 3.82
CA GLU A 89 -2.14 2.19 3.14
C GLU A 89 -1.82 2.10 1.65
N GLY A 90 -1.66 3.24 0.98
CA GLY A 90 -1.24 3.28 -0.43
C GLY A 90 0.12 2.62 -0.64
N LEU A 91 1.08 2.90 0.24
CA LEU A 91 2.42 2.32 0.20
C LEU A 91 2.38 0.80 0.46
N ALA A 92 1.59 0.33 1.42
CA ALA A 92 1.40 -1.09 1.70
C ALA A 92 0.78 -1.84 0.51
N ARG A 93 -0.19 -1.22 -0.19
CA ARG A 93 -0.76 -1.79 -1.43
C ARG A 93 0.30 -1.92 -2.52
N LEU A 94 1.10 -0.87 -2.74
CA LEU A 94 2.20 -0.90 -3.70
C LEU A 94 3.24 -1.96 -3.32
N MET A 95 3.62 -2.05 -2.04
CA MET A 95 4.54 -3.07 -1.52
C MET A 95 4.01 -4.48 -1.80
N LYS A 96 2.73 -4.74 -1.54
CA LYS A 96 2.12 -6.04 -1.85
C LYS A 96 2.13 -6.34 -3.34
N GLN A 97 1.81 -5.36 -4.19
CA GLN A 97 1.87 -5.50 -5.65
C GLN A 97 3.31 -5.73 -6.16
N GLY A 98 4.30 -5.16 -5.48
CA GLY A 98 5.73 -5.38 -5.75
C GLY A 98 6.27 -6.71 -5.21
N GLY A 99 5.43 -7.55 -4.58
CA GLY A 99 5.82 -8.85 -4.06
C GLY A 99 6.56 -8.81 -2.72
N PHE A 100 6.46 -7.70 -1.97
CA PHE A 100 7.03 -7.62 -0.63
C PHE A 100 6.17 -8.43 0.37
N ASP A 101 6.82 -9.19 1.24
CA ASP A 101 6.16 -9.75 2.42
C ASP A 101 5.98 -8.66 3.48
N LEU A 102 4.74 -8.16 3.64
CA LEU A 102 4.40 -7.10 4.59
C LEU A 102 4.65 -7.49 6.05
N GLY A 103 4.73 -8.79 6.37
CA GLY A 103 5.01 -9.28 7.71
C GLY A 103 6.39 -8.87 8.23
N GLU A 104 7.36 -8.73 7.33
CA GLU A 104 8.74 -8.36 7.65
C GLU A 104 8.93 -6.85 7.89
N TRP A 105 7.91 -6.03 7.65
CA TRP A 105 8.01 -4.57 7.73
C TRP A 105 7.26 -4.03 8.94
N MET A 106 7.70 -2.87 9.41
CA MET A 106 7.09 -2.15 10.53
C MET A 106 5.85 -1.37 10.06
N LEU A 107 4.87 -2.08 9.54
CA LEU A 107 3.55 -1.52 9.24
C LEU A 107 2.65 -1.60 10.48
N PRO A 108 1.72 -0.63 10.65
CA PRO A 108 0.59 -0.78 11.56
C PRO A 108 -0.13 -2.12 11.30
N PRO A 109 -0.60 -2.82 12.35
CA PRO A 109 -1.16 -4.17 12.23
C PRO A 109 -2.35 -4.23 11.26
N GLU A 110 -3.17 -3.20 11.21
CA GLU A 110 -4.29 -3.06 10.27
C GLU A 110 -3.85 -3.04 8.81
N LEU A 111 -2.62 -2.58 8.53
CA LEU A 111 -2.08 -2.48 7.18
C LEU A 111 -1.35 -3.76 6.71
N LYS A 112 -1.02 -4.66 7.63
CA LYS A 112 -0.37 -5.94 7.28
C LYS A 112 -1.33 -6.90 6.55
N ASN A 113 -2.63 -6.74 6.78
CA ASN A 113 -3.68 -7.56 6.18
C ASN A 113 -4.28 -6.94 4.92
N VAL A 114 -3.68 -5.87 4.38
CA VAL A 114 -4.21 -5.18 3.20
C VAL A 114 -4.24 -6.17 2.04
N GLY A 115 -5.45 -6.57 1.66
CA GLY A 115 -5.71 -7.59 0.65
C GLY A 115 -5.90 -9.02 1.17
N HIS A 116 -6.34 -9.23 2.41
CA HIS A 116 -7.41 -10.22 2.63
C HIS A 116 -8.68 -9.67 1.97
N VAL A 117 -8.68 -9.68 0.64
CA VAL A 117 -9.95 -9.64 -0.07
C VAL A 117 -10.49 -11.04 0.13
N THR A 118 -11.42 -11.22 1.07
CA THR A 118 -12.45 -12.24 0.85
C THR A 118 -13.19 -11.73 -0.37
N LEU A 119 -12.69 -12.07 -1.57
CA LEU A 119 -13.51 -12.00 -2.75
C LEU A 119 -14.69 -12.90 -2.39
N PRO A 120 -15.94 -12.43 -2.43
CA PRO A 120 -17.04 -13.35 -2.57
C PRO A 120 -16.67 -14.16 -3.81
N GLY A 121 -16.36 -15.45 -3.63
CA GLY A 121 -16.15 -16.33 -4.76
C GLY A 121 -17.38 -16.25 -5.67
N PRO A 122 -17.28 -16.69 -6.94
CA PRO A 122 -18.40 -16.67 -7.89
C PRO A 122 -19.68 -17.39 -7.43
N GLN A 123 -19.67 -18.04 -6.26
CA GLN A 123 -20.82 -18.69 -5.65
C GLN A 123 -21.94 -17.72 -5.25
N ALA A 124 -21.64 -16.51 -4.75
CA ALA A 124 -22.67 -15.60 -4.22
C ALA A 124 -23.56 -14.94 -5.29
N ALA A 125 -23.24 -15.12 -6.58
CA ALA A 125 -24.06 -14.65 -7.70
C ALA A 125 -25.00 -15.71 -8.26
N ARG A 126 -24.92 -16.96 -7.78
CA ARG A 126 -25.85 -18.03 -8.20
C ARG A 126 -27.09 -18.12 -7.32
N ASP A 127 -27.00 -17.73 -6.06
CA ASP A 127 -28.14 -17.83 -5.12
C ASP A 127 -29.15 -16.66 -5.24
N ALA A 128 -28.86 -15.63 -6.05
CA ALA A 128 -29.75 -14.47 -6.23
C ALA A 128 -30.58 -14.51 -7.53
N LYS A 129 -30.60 -15.65 -8.25
CA LYS A 129 -31.35 -15.82 -9.51
C LYS A 129 -32.47 -16.85 -9.44
N ASP A 130 -32.77 -17.40 -8.26
CA ASP A 130 -33.76 -18.48 -8.09
C ASP A 130 -34.97 -18.10 -7.22
N GLU A 131 -35.21 -16.81 -6.97
CA GLU A 131 -36.44 -16.32 -6.35
C GLU A 131 -37.10 -15.29 -7.25
N GLY A 132 -37.93 -15.74 -8.19
CA GLY A 132 -38.71 -14.82 -9.02
C GLY A 132 -39.33 -15.41 -10.29
N GLN A 133 -39.85 -16.63 -10.24
CA GLN A 133 -40.76 -17.14 -11.27
C GLN A 133 -42.13 -17.33 -10.63
N PRO A 134 -43.13 -16.45 -10.85
CA PRO A 134 -44.51 -16.81 -10.53
C PRO A 134 -44.99 -17.85 -11.55
N ASP A 135 -45.44 -19.00 -11.04
CA ASP A 135 -46.07 -20.08 -11.81
C ASP A 135 -47.29 -19.56 -12.60
N PRO A 136 -47.55 -20.09 -13.80
CA PRO A 136 -48.79 -19.84 -14.52
C PRO A 136 -49.92 -20.67 -13.88
N VAL A 137 -50.91 -20.00 -13.29
CA VAL A 137 -52.18 -20.64 -12.89
C VAL A 137 -53.16 -20.58 -14.06
N ASP A 138 -53.18 -21.64 -14.86
CA ASP A 138 -54.35 -22.00 -15.67
C ASP A 138 -55.00 -23.21 -15.01
N ASP A 139 -56.20 -23.04 -14.44
CA ASP A 139 -57.18 -24.14 -14.36
C ASP A 139 -58.61 -23.56 -14.34
N GLN A 140 -59.33 -23.82 -15.43
CA GLN A 140 -60.77 -23.65 -15.53
C GLN A 140 -61.47 -24.83 -14.86
N ALA A 141 -62.57 -24.61 -14.12
CA ALA A 141 -63.79 -25.40 -14.29
C ALA A 141 -64.91 -25.01 -13.30
N THR A 142 -66.11 -24.78 -13.88
CA THR A 142 -67.45 -25.16 -13.35
C THR A 142 -67.96 -24.40 -12.11
N GLY A 143 -69.18 -23.88 -11.99
CA GLY A 143 -70.44 -24.04 -12.72
C GLY A 143 -71.59 -23.91 -11.68
N SER A 144 -72.65 -23.19 -12.05
CA SER A 144 -74.03 -23.26 -11.50
C SER A 144 -74.42 -22.53 -10.19
N GLY A 145 -75.55 -21.81 -10.27
CA GLY A 145 -76.50 -21.52 -9.18
C GLY A 145 -76.66 -20.02 -8.85
N ASP A 146 -77.55 -19.27 -9.50
CA ASP A 146 -79.01 -19.11 -9.28
C ASP A 146 -79.41 -18.06 -8.21
N LYS A 147 -80.27 -17.11 -8.64
CA LYS A 147 -81.13 -16.16 -7.88
C LYS A 147 -80.47 -15.04 -7.05
N ALA A 148 -81.10 -13.88 -6.80
CA ALA A 148 -82.26 -13.14 -7.30
C ALA A 148 -82.37 -11.88 -6.42
N THR A 149 -83.02 -10.81 -6.96
CA THR A 149 -83.63 -9.69 -6.20
C THR A 149 -82.63 -8.75 -5.48
N GLU A 150 -82.72 -7.43 -5.55
CA GLU A 150 -83.87 -6.51 -5.65
C GLU A 150 -83.38 -5.15 -6.17
#